data_AF-A0A9P0F6W1-F1
#
_entry.id   AF-A0A9P0F6W1-F1
#
_cell.length_a   1.000
_cell.length_b   1.000
_cell.length_c   1.000
_cell.angle_alpha   90.00
_cell.angle_beta   90.00
_cell.angle_gamma   90.00
#
_symmetry.space_group_name_H-M   'P 1'
#
loop_
_entity.id
_entity.type
_entity.pdbx_description
1 polymer ?
#
loop_
_entity_poly.entity_id
_entity_poly.type
_entity_poly.pdbx_seq_one_letter_code
_entity_poly.pdbx_strand_id
1 'polypeptide(L)'
;MYFDFETTLKPIDERPNSSTQLYARYEPNSFCLHVINDYEPATMPRVYCGERAVETFFEYLIDEAEKAMEYMGHYTPYDPDKAIEYNPKKCHICELPISPSEIPVVDHWHQAEGGTIRGYAHNSCNLKYQQPNYTTIYAHNAAKYDQKLILKHMNIVQGSITVIARSDEEFITISKNYSNGVTCVRLRFVDSYKMLSGSLENLVQNMGGERDLFIQTRKIIPDHLLHLAMRKSVFPYSYITSEAVFDETELPPIGAFFNDLSKEPCSPENYKHAQECWTAFGMKTLGDYNRFYVMLDTLLLSDVISAFRKTAQLSHGLDPAHFISNASYTWFCMLWHSRQKIELLTDIDQYYTFKNLSKIHTCGLRNVDDRYGQTLSGFVSQISINCLEKPQNSTSVSGSGGGGTSDVLPEPREIQGIYLEFYQELNDSNFTPAKEVKFPEDRRYKVDFEDEVRAIVVKLLFPMLRSSNRKIEETKVKLEPLKI
;
A
#
# COMPACT_ATOMS: atom_id res chain seq x y z
N MET A 1 -9.09 5.50 -3.29
CA MET A 1 -10.06 4.55 -3.89
C MET A 1 -9.48 3.14 -3.82
N TYR A 2 -10.32 2.13 -3.84
CA TYR A 2 -9.96 0.72 -3.75
C TYR A 2 -10.77 -0.06 -4.76
N PHE A 3 -10.18 -1.03 -5.44
CA PHE A 3 -10.91 -1.90 -6.33
C PHE A 3 -10.34 -3.30 -6.37
N ASP A 4 -11.16 -4.20 -6.87
CA ASP A 4 -10.82 -5.58 -7.17
C ASP A 4 -11.64 -6.06 -8.37
N PHE A 5 -11.06 -6.92 -9.20
CA PHE A 5 -11.75 -7.59 -10.30
C PHE A 5 -11.83 -9.08 -10.07
N GLU A 6 -12.95 -9.66 -10.49
CA GLU A 6 -13.08 -11.09 -10.64
C GLU A 6 -13.26 -11.46 -12.11
N THR A 7 -12.79 -12.66 -12.45
CA THR A 7 -12.66 -13.10 -13.85
C THR A 7 -13.24 -14.49 -14.07
N THR A 8 -13.82 -14.67 -15.25
CA THR A 8 -14.27 -15.97 -15.74
C THR A 8 -13.09 -16.63 -16.45
N LEU A 9 -12.84 -17.88 -16.12
CA LEU A 9 -11.81 -18.70 -16.74
C LEU A 9 -12.37 -19.41 -17.97
N LYS A 10 -12.08 -18.89 -19.17
CA LYS A 10 -12.42 -19.57 -20.43
C LYS A 10 -11.28 -20.50 -20.83
N PRO A 11 -11.49 -21.84 -20.86
CA PRO A 11 -10.47 -22.77 -21.32
C PRO A 11 -10.03 -22.45 -22.75
N ILE A 12 -8.73 -22.57 -23.03
CA ILE A 12 -8.18 -22.42 -24.38
C ILE A 12 -7.79 -23.82 -24.89
N ASP A 13 -8.47 -24.30 -25.93
CA ASP A 13 -8.14 -25.57 -26.59
C ASP A 13 -7.02 -25.42 -27.65
N GLU A 14 -6.58 -24.19 -27.93
CA GLU A 14 -5.53 -23.91 -28.91
C GLU A 14 -4.14 -24.22 -28.33
N ARG A 15 -3.44 -25.19 -28.92
CA ARG A 15 -2.01 -25.42 -28.64
C ARG A 15 -1.18 -24.44 -29.48
N PRO A 16 -0.55 -23.41 -28.90
CA PRO A 16 0.35 -22.56 -29.66
C PRO A 16 1.60 -23.36 -30.03
N ASN A 17 2.22 -23.07 -31.18
CA ASN A 17 3.53 -23.60 -31.57
C ASN A 17 4.69 -23.01 -30.73
N SER A 18 4.45 -22.72 -29.44
CA SER A 18 5.42 -22.14 -28.52
C SER A 18 5.66 -23.08 -27.34
N SER A 19 6.80 -22.95 -26.66
CA SER A 19 7.10 -23.67 -25.42
C SER A 19 6.17 -23.31 -24.24
N THR A 20 5.31 -22.29 -24.41
CA THR A 20 4.34 -21.84 -23.42
C THR A 20 2.96 -22.43 -23.73
N GLN A 21 2.43 -23.22 -22.79
CA GLN A 21 1.03 -23.68 -22.84
C GLN A 21 0.11 -22.60 -22.26
N LEU A 22 -0.79 -22.08 -23.09
CA LEU A 22 -1.89 -21.22 -22.64
C LEU A 22 -3.00 -22.13 -22.07
N TYR A 23 -3.25 -22.05 -20.77
CA TYR A 23 -4.22 -22.92 -20.08
C TYR A 23 -5.65 -22.36 -20.13
N ALA A 24 -5.82 -21.06 -19.91
CA ALA A 24 -7.11 -20.39 -19.90
C ALA A 24 -6.96 -18.90 -20.21
N ARG A 25 -8.03 -18.31 -20.74
CA ARG A 25 -8.21 -16.87 -20.94
C ARG A 25 -9.02 -16.33 -19.77
N TYR A 26 -8.48 -15.31 -19.11
CA TYR A 26 -9.18 -14.57 -18.06
C TYR A 26 -10.03 -13.47 -18.69
N GLU A 27 -11.34 -13.49 -18.43
CA GLU A 27 -12.25 -12.44 -18.86
C GLU A 27 -12.89 -11.76 -17.65
N PRO A 28 -12.71 -10.44 -17.47
CA PRO A 28 -13.32 -9.70 -16.36
C PRO A 28 -14.85 -9.84 -16.39
N ASN A 29 -15.41 -10.30 -15.28
CA ASN A 29 -16.85 -10.54 -15.14
C ASN A 29 -17.50 -9.64 -14.08
N SER A 30 -16.71 -9.16 -13.12
CA SER A 30 -17.23 -8.35 -12.03
C SER A 30 -16.12 -7.53 -11.40
N PHE A 31 -16.53 -6.48 -10.72
CA PHE A 31 -15.63 -5.64 -9.94
C PHE A 31 -16.36 -5.03 -8.76
N CYS A 32 -15.58 -4.57 -7.79
CA CYS A 32 -16.03 -3.61 -6.80
C CYS A 32 -15.12 -2.38 -6.86
N LEU A 33 -15.71 -1.18 -6.81
CA LEU A 33 -15.00 0.07 -6.63
C LEU A 33 -15.51 0.73 -5.35
N HIS A 34 -14.64 0.84 -4.36
CA HIS A 34 -14.91 1.52 -3.09
C HIS A 34 -14.16 2.86 -3.03
N VAL A 35 -14.92 3.93 -2.77
CA VAL A 35 -14.39 5.29 -2.69
C VAL A 35 -14.47 5.76 -1.24
N ILE A 36 -13.34 6.26 -0.74
CA ILE A 36 -13.26 6.99 0.53
C ILE A 36 -12.90 8.41 0.17
N ASN A 37 -13.78 9.35 0.48
CA ASN A 37 -13.64 10.76 0.17
C ASN A 37 -14.19 11.65 1.31
N ASP A 38 -13.96 12.96 1.19
CA ASP A 38 -14.40 13.98 2.14
C ASP A 38 -15.59 14.82 1.61
N TYR A 39 -15.99 14.61 0.35
CA TYR A 39 -16.97 15.45 -0.35
C TYR A 39 -18.37 14.83 -0.45
N GLU A 40 -18.49 13.51 -0.29
CA GLU A 40 -19.74 12.77 -0.25
C GLU A 40 -19.82 11.98 1.06
N PRO A 41 -21.01 11.87 1.69
CA PRO A 41 -21.24 10.91 2.76
C PRO A 41 -20.86 9.50 2.31
N ALA A 42 -20.50 8.61 3.25
CA ALA A 42 -20.09 7.25 2.94
C ALA A 42 -21.06 6.56 1.96
N THR A 43 -20.63 6.40 0.71
CA THR A 43 -21.40 5.75 -0.34
C THR A 43 -21.21 4.25 -0.28
N MET A 44 -22.25 3.50 -0.66
CA MET A 44 -22.12 2.06 -0.91
C MET A 44 -21.05 1.82 -1.97
N PRO A 45 -20.22 0.77 -1.85
CA PRO A 45 -19.30 0.38 -2.90
C PRO A 45 -20.05 0.11 -4.20
N ARG A 46 -19.50 0.53 -5.34
CA ARG A 46 -20.08 0.23 -6.65
C ARG A 46 -19.67 -1.18 -7.04
N VAL A 47 -20.62 -2.11 -6.95
CA VAL A 47 -20.43 -3.52 -7.31
C VAL A 47 -21.12 -3.80 -8.63
N TYR A 48 -20.40 -4.40 -9.57
CA TYR A 48 -20.92 -4.76 -10.88
C TYR A 48 -20.60 -6.23 -11.18
N CYS A 49 -21.53 -6.94 -11.82
CA CYS A 49 -21.33 -8.30 -12.30
C CYS A 49 -22.10 -8.48 -13.61
N GLY A 50 -21.39 -8.79 -14.69
CA GLY A 50 -21.92 -8.97 -16.04
C GLY A 50 -20.88 -8.66 -17.12
N GLU A 51 -21.31 -8.72 -18.38
CA GLU A 51 -20.48 -8.33 -19.52
C GLU A 51 -19.97 -6.88 -19.39
N ARG A 52 -18.88 -6.56 -20.11
CA ARG A 52 -18.32 -5.20 -20.16
C ARG A 52 -17.87 -4.64 -18.81
N ALA A 53 -17.44 -5.52 -17.89
CA ALA A 53 -17.03 -5.12 -16.54
C ALA A 53 -15.93 -4.04 -16.52
N VAL A 54 -14.97 -4.10 -17.46
CA VAL A 54 -13.89 -3.10 -17.52
C VAL A 54 -14.40 -1.75 -18.03
N GLU A 55 -15.27 -1.75 -19.04
CA GLU A 55 -15.88 -0.53 -19.57
C GLU A 55 -16.69 0.17 -18.48
N THR A 56 -17.58 -0.55 -17.80
CA THR A 56 -18.40 -0.01 -16.70
C THR A 56 -17.52 0.50 -15.54
N PHE A 57 -16.40 -0.18 -15.26
CA PHE A 57 -15.43 0.30 -14.28
C PHE A 57 -14.84 1.66 -14.67
N PHE A 58 -14.47 1.86 -15.93
CA PHE A 58 -13.96 3.14 -16.40
C PHE A 58 -15.03 4.24 -16.45
N GLU A 59 -16.27 3.91 -16.78
CA GLU A 59 -17.41 4.84 -16.69
C GLU A 59 -17.54 5.39 -15.25
N TYR A 60 -17.45 4.52 -14.24
CA TYR A 60 -17.45 4.94 -12.85
C TYR A 60 -16.19 5.72 -12.45
N LEU A 61 -15.00 5.34 -12.93
CA LEU A 61 -13.78 6.11 -12.65
C LEU A 61 -13.81 7.52 -13.23
N ILE A 62 -14.45 7.71 -14.39
CA ILE A 62 -14.61 9.04 -15.00
C ILE A 62 -15.52 9.90 -14.12
N ASP A 63 -16.68 9.38 -13.73
CA ASP A 63 -17.61 10.06 -12.82
C ASP A 63 -16.92 10.45 -11.50
N GLU A 64 -16.15 9.53 -10.90
CA GLU A 64 -15.38 9.83 -9.69
C GLU A 64 -14.23 10.84 -9.91
N ALA A 65 -13.62 10.87 -11.10
CA ALA A 65 -12.62 11.87 -11.45
C ALA A 65 -13.24 13.26 -11.63
N GLU A 66 -14.45 13.35 -12.20
CA GLU A 66 -15.21 14.60 -12.35
C GLU A 66 -15.57 15.19 -10.99
N LYS A 67 -16.11 14.38 -10.09
CA LYS A 67 -16.38 14.77 -8.69
C LYS A 67 -15.12 15.25 -7.97
N ALA A 68 -14.02 14.52 -8.14
CA ALA A 68 -12.74 14.91 -7.55
C ALA A 68 -12.23 16.25 -8.13
N MET A 69 -12.36 16.48 -9.44
CA MET A 69 -12.00 17.74 -10.10
C MET A 69 -12.82 18.92 -9.57
N GLU A 70 -14.12 18.73 -9.38
CA GLU A 70 -15.01 19.74 -8.82
C GLU A 70 -14.62 20.08 -7.37
N TYR A 71 -14.43 19.06 -6.53
CA TYR A 71 -13.98 19.23 -5.16
C TYR A 71 -12.62 19.94 -5.06
N MET A 72 -11.64 19.57 -5.89
CA MET A 72 -10.33 20.21 -5.91
C MET A 72 -10.36 21.64 -6.48
N GLY A 73 -11.31 21.94 -7.36
CA GLY A 73 -11.53 23.29 -7.88
C GLY A 73 -12.20 24.23 -6.88
N HIS A 74 -12.80 23.69 -5.81
CA HIS A 74 -13.44 24.49 -4.77
C HIS A 74 -12.41 25.16 -3.85
N TYR A 75 -12.62 26.45 -3.58
CA TYR A 75 -11.80 27.25 -2.68
C TYR A 75 -12.68 27.94 -1.63
N THR A 76 -12.43 27.60 -0.37
CA THR A 76 -13.02 28.24 0.81
C THR A 76 -11.98 29.10 1.51
N PRO A 77 -12.18 30.42 1.62
CA PRO A 77 -11.29 31.29 2.38
C PRO A 77 -11.39 30.98 3.88
N TYR A 78 -10.29 31.20 4.60
CA TYR A 78 -10.30 31.16 6.07
C TYR A 78 -10.82 32.46 6.68
N ASP A 79 -11.26 32.38 7.94
CA ASP A 79 -11.63 33.52 8.77
C ASP A 79 -10.38 34.14 9.45
N PRO A 80 -9.98 35.39 9.10
CA PRO A 80 -8.80 36.03 9.68
C PRO A 80 -8.85 36.22 11.19
N ASP A 81 -10.04 36.36 11.79
CA ASP A 81 -10.18 36.58 13.23
C ASP A 81 -9.75 35.34 14.03
N LYS A 82 -9.92 34.15 13.44
CA LYS A 82 -9.48 32.87 14.03
C LYS A 82 -7.97 32.66 13.95
N ALA A 83 -7.27 33.37 13.07
CA ALA A 83 -5.82 33.22 12.93
C ALA A 83 -5.05 33.68 14.18
N ILE A 84 -5.68 34.47 15.06
CA ILE A 84 -5.09 34.97 16.32
C ILE A 84 -4.83 33.82 17.31
N GLU A 85 -5.55 32.71 17.20
CA GLU A 85 -5.41 31.54 18.07
C GLU A 85 -4.11 30.74 17.82
N TYR A 86 -3.43 30.99 16.70
CA TYR A 86 -2.24 30.25 16.27
C TYR A 86 -0.97 31.04 16.55
N ASN A 87 0.14 30.33 16.83
CA ASN A 87 1.43 30.97 17.12
C ASN A 87 2.13 31.45 15.82
N PRO A 88 2.29 32.78 15.58
CA PRO A 88 2.91 33.29 14.36
C PRO A 88 4.44 33.16 14.33
N LYS A 89 5.06 32.69 15.42
CA LYS A 89 6.53 32.57 15.54
C LYS A 89 7.06 31.17 15.20
N LYS A 90 6.18 30.21 14.91
CA LYS A 90 6.57 28.83 14.58
C LYS A 90 5.83 28.38 13.33
N CYS A 91 6.57 27.88 12.36
CA CYS A 91 5.99 27.28 11.17
C CYS A 91 5.37 25.93 11.53
N HIS A 92 4.08 25.72 11.26
CA HIS A 92 3.42 24.43 11.56
C HIS A 92 3.85 23.29 10.61
N ILE A 93 4.41 23.62 9.43
CA ILE A 93 4.81 22.64 8.40
C ILE A 93 6.18 22.04 8.70
N CYS A 94 7.20 22.89 8.84
CA CYS A 94 8.57 22.44 9.10
C CYS A 94 8.94 22.45 10.58
N GLU A 95 8.05 22.96 11.44
CA GLU A 95 8.19 23.06 12.90
C GLU A 95 9.31 23.98 13.38
N LEU A 96 10.00 24.68 12.47
CA LEU A 96 11.07 25.61 12.78
C LEU A 96 10.53 27.02 13.12
N PRO A 97 11.29 27.83 13.90
CA PRO A 97 10.93 29.22 14.15
C PRO A 97 10.81 30.04 12.86
N ILE A 98 9.89 31.00 12.86
CA ILE A 98 9.78 32.02 11.82
C ILE A 98 10.59 33.24 12.29
N SER A 99 11.53 33.70 11.45
CA SER A 99 12.34 34.87 11.78
C SER A 99 11.47 36.12 11.91
N PRO A 100 11.76 37.05 12.85
CA PRO A 100 11.07 38.34 12.92
C PRO A 100 11.17 39.18 11.64
N SER A 101 12.14 38.90 10.78
CA SER A 101 12.30 39.56 9.47
C SER A 101 11.42 38.98 8.37
N GLU A 102 10.81 37.81 8.59
CA GLU A 102 9.94 37.14 7.63
C GLU A 102 8.48 37.42 7.98
N ILE A 103 7.65 37.69 6.98
CA ILE A 103 6.21 37.86 7.15
C ILE A 103 5.58 36.46 7.12
N PRO A 104 5.02 35.96 8.25
CA PRO A 104 4.39 34.65 8.28
C PRO A 104 3.10 34.66 7.45
N VAL A 105 2.80 33.54 6.81
CA VAL A 105 1.55 33.33 6.05
C VAL A 105 0.67 32.31 6.76
N VAL A 106 -0.64 32.41 6.60
CA VAL A 106 -1.60 31.46 7.18
C VAL A 106 -1.89 30.34 6.18
N ASP A 107 -1.53 29.10 6.54
CA ASP A 107 -1.94 27.90 5.80
C ASP A 107 -3.33 27.45 6.31
N HIS A 108 -4.17 27.04 5.37
CA HIS A 108 -5.53 26.60 5.66
C HIS A 108 -5.97 25.52 4.67
N TRP A 109 -6.93 24.70 5.09
CA TRP A 109 -7.52 23.70 4.24
C TRP A 109 -8.62 24.32 3.37
N HIS A 110 -8.33 24.49 2.07
CA HIS A 110 -9.20 25.17 1.12
C HIS A 110 -10.55 24.48 0.87
N GLN A 111 -10.68 23.18 1.12
CA GLN A 111 -11.93 22.44 0.88
C GLN A 111 -12.73 22.18 2.16
N ALA A 112 -12.18 22.50 3.32
CA ALA A 112 -12.93 22.38 4.57
C ALA A 112 -13.91 23.55 4.71
N GLU A 113 -15.08 23.28 5.29
CA GLU A 113 -16.05 24.30 5.62
C GLU A 113 -15.41 25.36 6.54
N GLY A 114 -15.52 26.64 6.16
CA GLY A 114 -14.92 27.76 6.89
C GLY A 114 -13.39 27.89 6.77
N GLY A 115 -12.74 27.12 5.87
CA GLY A 115 -11.32 27.26 5.57
C GLY A 115 -10.44 26.97 6.78
N THR A 116 -10.56 25.76 7.36
CA THR A 116 -9.89 25.37 8.61
C THR A 116 -8.40 25.72 8.61
N ILE A 117 -8.01 26.60 9.52
CA ILE A 117 -6.62 27.05 9.69
C ILE A 117 -5.78 25.89 10.24
N ARG A 118 -4.65 25.62 9.60
CA ARG A 118 -3.66 24.65 10.08
C ARG A 118 -2.57 25.33 10.92
N GLY A 119 -2.23 26.57 10.57
CA GLY A 119 -1.39 27.44 11.37
C GLY A 119 -0.58 28.43 10.52
N TYR A 120 0.37 29.10 11.17
CA TYR A 120 1.31 29.96 10.46
C TYR A 120 2.45 29.15 9.85
N ALA A 121 2.92 29.58 8.68
CA ALA A 121 4.00 28.96 7.94
C ALA A 121 4.99 30.00 7.39
N HIS A 122 6.21 29.55 7.10
CA HIS A 122 7.11 30.28 6.19
C HIS A 122 6.43 30.40 4.83
N ASN A 123 6.62 31.53 4.13
CA ASN A 123 6.05 31.69 2.78
C ASN A 123 6.55 30.57 1.84
N SER A 124 7.83 30.23 1.94
CA SER A 124 8.45 29.16 1.15
C SER A 124 7.92 27.76 1.50
N CYS A 125 7.56 27.49 2.75
CA CYS A 125 6.94 26.23 3.15
C CYS A 125 5.52 26.14 2.64
N ASN A 126 4.72 27.20 2.81
CA ASN A 126 3.34 27.26 2.35
C ASN A 126 3.22 27.02 0.83
N LEU A 127 4.07 27.69 0.03
CA LEU A 127 4.08 27.51 -1.43
C LEU A 127 4.44 26.08 -1.87
N LYS A 128 5.23 25.35 -1.06
CA LYS A 128 5.61 23.95 -1.33
C LYS A 128 4.59 22.96 -0.79
N TYR A 129 3.83 23.33 0.23
CA TYR A 129 2.83 22.49 0.88
C TYR A 129 1.53 22.52 0.09
N GLN A 130 1.60 22.01 -1.13
CA GLN A 130 0.48 21.98 -2.05
C GLN A 130 -0.33 20.71 -1.87
N GLN A 131 -1.65 20.85 -1.97
CA GLN A 131 -2.52 19.70 -2.07
C GLN A 131 -2.18 18.90 -3.33
N PRO A 132 -1.98 17.58 -3.22
CA PRO A 132 -1.70 16.77 -4.38
C PRO A 132 -2.90 16.72 -5.33
N ASN A 133 -2.64 16.87 -6.62
CA ASN A 133 -3.64 16.75 -7.68
C ASN A 133 -3.87 15.30 -8.14
N TYR A 134 -3.63 14.33 -7.26
CA TYR A 134 -3.76 12.92 -7.57
C TYR A 134 -4.63 12.18 -6.54
N THR A 135 -5.37 11.20 -7.03
CA THR A 135 -6.09 10.23 -6.19
C THR A 135 -5.45 8.86 -6.33
N THR A 136 -5.04 8.27 -5.22
CA THR A 136 -4.46 6.93 -5.21
C THR A 136 -5.58 5.88 -5.26
N ILE A 137 -5.45 4.94 -6.20
CA ILE A 137 -6.34 3.81 -6.41
C ILE A 137 -5.57 2.52 -6.10
N TYR A 138 -5.99 1.82 -5.06
CA TYR A 138 -5.36 0.57 -4.62
C TYR A 138 -6.09 -0.66 -5.16
N ALA A 139 -5.33 -1.61 -5.67
CA ALA A 139 -5.74 -3.01 -5.83
C ALA A 139 -4.63 -3.91 -5.26
N HIS A 140 -4.97 -5.14 -4.88
CA HIS A 140 -4.02 -6.03 -4.20
C HIS A 140 -3.33 -6.98 -5.17
N ASN A 141 -2.00 -6.92 -5.22
CA ASN A 141 -1.18 -7.67 -6.20
C ASN A 141 -1.55 -7.33 -7.67
N ALA A 142 -1.99 -6.08 -7.88
CA ALA A 142 -2.54 -5.59 -9.14
C ALA A 142 -1.56 -5.70 -10.31
N ALA A 143 -0.26 -5.53 -10.06
CA ALA A 143 0.77 -5.59 -11.10
C ALA A 143 0.82 -6.94 -11.83
N LYS A 144 0.40 -8.03 -11.15
CA LYS A 144 0.39 -9.37 -11.74
C LYS A 144 -0.92 -9.70 -12.46
N TYR A 145 -2.02 -9.10 -12.03
CA TYR A 145 -3.38 -9.43 -12.46
C TYR A 145 -4.14 -8.21 -13.00
N ASP A 146 -4.75 -7.42 -12.12
CA ASP A 146 -5.72 -6.37 -12.48
C ASP A 146 -5.19 -5.33 -13.47
N GLN A 147 -3.93 -4.93 -13.33
CA GLN A 147 -3.32 -3.96 -14.23
C GLN A 147 -3.38 -4.42 -15.69
N LYS A 148 -3.19 -5.72 -15.94
CA LYS A 148 -3.25 -6.28 -17.30
C LYS A 148 -4.64 -6.23 -17.89
N LEU A 149 -5.68 -6.30 -17.05
CA LEU A 149 -7.09 -6.23 -17.46
C LEU A 149 -7.44 -4.79 -17.88
N ILE A 150 -7.08 -3.82 -17.05
CA ILE A 150 -7.45 -2.40 -17.27
C ILE A 150 -6.61 -1.71 -18.36
N LEU A 151 -5.36 -2.12 -18.57
CA LEU A 151 -4.44 -1.47 -19.54
C LEU A 151 -4.99 -1.41 -20.96
N LYS A 152 -5.70 -2.45 -21.41
CA LYS A 152 -6.29 -2.49 -22.77
C LYS A 152 -7.33 -1.38 -22.94
N HIS A 153 -8.15 -1.16 -21.92
CA HIS A 153 -9.22 -0.15 -21.94
C HIS A 153 -8.70 1.26 -21.63
N MET A 154 -7.61 1.40 -20.87
CA MET A 154 -7.02 2.71 -20.56
C MET A 154 -6.71 3.54 -21.81
N ASN A 155 -6.28 2.90 -22.90
CA ASN A 155 -5.92 3.59 -24.15
C ASN A 155 -7.15 4.07 -24.94
N ILE A 156 -8.33 3.50 -24.67
CA ILE A 156 -9.58 3.80 -25.38
C ILE A 156 -10.30 4.98 -24.71
N VAL A 157 -10.22 5.06 -23.38
CA VAL A 157 -10.90 6.07 -22.57
C VAL A 157 -10.17 7.42 -22.65
N GLN A 158 -10.91 8.53 -22.60
CA GLN A 158 -10.35 9.89 -22.61
C GLN A 158 -9.33 10.14 -21.48
N GLY A 159 -8.38 11.05 -21.69
CA GLY A 159 -7.34 11.41 -20.72
C GLY A 159 -5.95 10.84 -21.08
N SER A 160 -4.88 11.50 -20.65
CA SER A 160 -3.52 11.05 -20.95
C SER A 160 -3.04 9.99 -19.96
N ILE A 161 -2.19 9.08 -20.41
CA ILE A 161 -1.62 8.02 -19.59
C ILE A 161 -0.17 8.35 -19.26
N THR A 162 0.20 8.19 -17.99
CA THR A 162 1.59 8.28 -17.54
C THR A 162 1.94 6.98 -16.83
N VAL A 163 3.08 6.38 -17.16
CA VAL A 163 3.46 5.06 -16.66
C VAL A 163 4.86 5.10 -16.09
N ILE A 164 5.05 4.45 -14.95
CA ILE A 164 6.38 4.13 -14.41
C ILE A 164 6.53 2.61 -14.54
N ALA A 165 7.25 2.18 -15.57
CA ALA A 165 7.49 0.77 -15.84
C ALA A 165 8.74 0.27 -15.10
N ARG A 166 8.71 -0.97 -14.64
CA ARG A 166 9.89 -1.71 -14.19
C ARG A 166 10.45 -2.59 -15.31
N SER A 167 9.56 -3.20 -16.08
CA SER A 167 9.84 -3.99 -17.27
C SER A 167 8.70 -3.82 -18.27
N ASP A 168 8.79 -4.47 -19.43
CA ASP A 168 7.74 -4.48 -20.45
C ASP A 168 6.44 -5.16 -19.98
N GLU A 169 6.48 -5.90 -18.87
CA GLU A 169 5.34 -6.64 -18.31
C GLU A 169 4.90 -6.18 -16.92
N GLU A 170 5.80 -5.54 -16.15
CA GLU A 170 5.52 -5.07 -14.80
C GLU A 170 5.58 -3.55 -14.71
N PHE A 171 4.45 -2.94 -14.34
CA PHE A 171 4.36 -1.51 -14.08
C PHE A 171 4.38 -1.24 -12.58
N ILE A 172 5.21 -0.29 -12.14
CA ILE A 172 5.23 0.16 -10.75
C ILE A 172 3.97 0.96 -10.46
N THR A 173 3.61 1.87 -11.37
CA THR A 173 2.36 2.61 -11.31
C THR A 173 1.93 3.02 -12.71
N ILE A 174 0.61 3.02 -12.91
CA ILE A 174 -0.04 3.55 -14.10
C ILE A 174 -0.93 4.67 -13.63
N SER A 175 -0.92 5.80 -14.34
CA SER A 175 -1.70 6.97 -14.00
C SER A 175 -2.52 7.41 -15.19
N LYS A 176 -3.79 7.76 -14.93
CA LYS A 176 -4.69 8.36 -15.90
C LYS A 176 -4.96 9.81 -15.49
N ASN A 177 -4.67 10.76 -16.37
CA ASN A 177 -4.85 12.19 -16.10
C ASN A 177 -6.11 12.69 -16.81
N TYR A 178 -7.01 13.27 -16.04
CA TYR A 178 -8.23 13.94 -16.50
C TYR A 178 -8.08 15.44 -16.27
N SER A 179 -8.61 16.24 -17.19
CA SER A 179 -8.58 17.70 -17.09
C SER A 179 -9.84 18.28 -17.70
N ASN A 180 -10.42 19.27 -17.03
CA ASN A 180 -11.53 20.08 -17.56
C ASN A 180 -11.06 21.46 -18.07
N GLY A 181 -9.75 21.65 -18.22
CA GLY A 181 -9.13 22.92 -18.64
C GLY A 181 -8.79 23.87 -17.49
N VAL A 182 -9.35 23.67 -16.30
CA VAL A 182 -9.07 24.46 -15.09
C VAL A 182 -8.37 23.61 -14.03
N THR A 183 -8.96 22.45 -13.71
CA THR A 183 -8.46 21.50 -12.74
C THR A 183 -7.99 20.23 -13.45
N CYS A 184 -6.88 19.67 -13.00
CA CYS A 184 -6.36 18.40 -13.49
C CYS A 184 -6.29 17.40 -12.34
N VAL A 185 -6.77 16.18 -12.56
CA VAL A 185 -6.75 15.10 -11.58
C VAL A 185 -6.07 13.89 -12.17
N ARG A 186 -5.10 13.36 -11.42
CA ARG A 186 -4.37 12.16 -11.76
C ARG A 186 -4.89 10.98 -10.93
N LEU A 187 -5.57 10.03 -11.55
CA LEU A 187 -5.89 8.75 -10.94
C LEU A 187 -4.66 7.84 -11.00
N ARG A 188 -4.04 7.55 -9.85
CA ARG A 188 -2.81 6.78 -9.74
C ARG A 188 -3.11 5.36 -9.25
N PHE A 189 -2.94 4.38 -10.13
CA PHE A 189 -3.07 2.97 -9.77
C PHE A 189 -1.80 2.50 -9.05
N VAL A 190 -1.97 1.98 -7.84
CA VAL A 190 -0.89 1.51 -6.96
C VAL A 190 -1.21 0.09 -6.51
N ASP A 191 -0.23 -0.79 -6.64
CA ASP A 191 -0.30 -2.15 -6.10
C ASP A 191 -0.07 -2.11 -4.58
N SER A 192 -1.13 -2.38 -3.81
CA SER A 192 -1.07 -2.39 -2.35
C SER A 192 -0.11 -3.45 -1.79
N TYR A 193 0.21 -4.51 -2.54
CA TYR A 193 1.21 -5.50 -2.14
C TYR A 193 2.61 -4.88 -2.01
N LYS A 194 2.90 -3.80 -2.76
CA LYS A 194 4.15 -3.04 -2.63
C LYS A 194 4.19 -2.16 -1.38
N MET A 195 3.04 -1.91 -0.74
CA MET A 195 2.92 -1.22 0.54
C MET A 195 2.99 -2.23 1.69
N LEU A 196 2.20 -3.29 1.60
CA LEU A 196 2.10 -4.35 2.62
C LEU A 196 2.26 -5.71 1.95
N SER A 197 3.41 -6.35 2.16
CA SER A 197 3.70 -7.67 1.62
C SER A 197 2.97 -8.74 2.43
N GLY A 198 2.08 -9.48 1.79
CA GLY A 198 1.29 -10.56 2.38
C GLY A 198 0.03 -10.79 1.56
N SER A 199 -0.60 -11.97 1.69
CA SER A 199 -1.95 -12.14 1.14
C SER A 199 -2.93 -11.24 1.90
N LEU A 200 -4.00 -10.80 1.24
CA LEU A 200 -5.07 -10.05 1.90
C LEU A 200 -5.61 -10.79 3.14
N GLU A 201 -5.78 -12.11 3.05
CA GLU A 201 -6.19 -12.95 4.19
C GLU A 201 -5.24 -12.80 5.39
N ASN A 202 -3.92 -12.90 5.18
CA ASN A 202 -2.94 -12.75 6.25
C ASN A 202 -2.94 -11.33 6.81
N LEU A 203 -3.09 -10.31 5.96
CA LEU A 203 -3.15 -8.91 6.39
C LEU A 203 -4.37 -8.64 7.27
N VAL A 204 -5.53 -9.19 6.91
CA VAL A 204 -6.77 -9.09 7.70
C VAL A 204 -6.63 -9.85 9.02
N GLN A 205 -6.05 -11.06 9.02
CA GLN A 205 -5.79 -11.80 10.26
C GLN A 205 -4.86 -11.03 11.21
N ASN A 206 -3.85 -10.33 10.67
CA ASN A 206 -2.94 -9.50 11.46
C ASN A 206 -3.60 -8.27 12.09
N MET A 207 -4.79 -7.86 11.64
CA MET A 207 -5.60 -6.84 12.34
C MET A 207 -6.22 -7.37 13.64
N GLY A 208 -6.08 -8.66 13.96
CA GLY A 208 -6.43 -9.22 15.27
C GLY A 208 -7.92 -9.26 15.60
N GLY A 209 -8.80 -9.12 14.59
CA GLY A 209 -10.25 -9.16 14.78
C GLY A 209 -10.81 -7.99 15.61
N GLU A 210 -10.07 -6.88 15.68
CA GLU A 210 -10.52 -5.69 16.40
C GLU A 210 -11.52 -4.89 15.56
N ARG A 211 -12.79 -4.84 16.00
CA ARG A 211 -13.90 -4.22 15.25
C ARG A 211 -13.65 -2.76 14.87
N ASP A 212 -12.88 -2.02 15.67
CA ASP A 212 -12.59 -0.61 15.42
C ASP A 212 -11.59 -0.37 14.29
N LEU A 213 -10.91 -1.42 13.82
CA LEU A 213 -10.05 -1.36 12.63
C LEU A 213 -10.84 -1.59 11.33
N PHE A 214 -12.04 -2.18 11.39
CA PHE A 214 -12.89 -2.47 10.22
C PHE A 214 -13.88 -1.33 9.93
N ILE A 215 -13.36 -0.10 9.84
CA ILE A 215 -14.16 1.13 9.75
C ILE A 215 -15.07 1.13 8.52
N GLN A 216 -14.54 0.75 7.37
CA GLN A 216 -15.26 0.75 6.10
C GLN A 216 -16.23 -0.42 6.03
N THR A 217 -15.79 -1.62 6.42
CA THR A 217 -16.68 -2.80 6.45
C THR A 217 -17.88 -2.56 7.37
N ARG A 218 -17.70 -1.92 8.54
CA ARG A 218 -18.78 -1.59 9.48
C ARG A 218 -19.80 -0.58 8.98
N LYS A 219 -19.41 0.29 8.04
CA LYS A 219 -20.35 1.25 7.44
C LYS A 219 -21.34 0.55 6.51
N ILE A 220 -20.95 -0.59 5.94
CA ILE A 220 -21.69 -1.28 4.88
C ILE A 220 -22.39 -2.54 5.42
N ILE A 221 -21.69 -3.32 6.25
CA ILE A 221 -22.17 -4.59 6.77
C ILE A 221 -22.95 -4.38 8.08
N PRO A 222 -24.17 -4.94 8.21
CA PRO A 222 -24.93 -4.89 9.44
C PRO A 222 -24.15 -5.46 10.63
N ASP A 223 -24.28 -4.82 11.79
CA ASP A 223 -23.44 -5.12 12.95
C ASP A 223 -23.51 -6.58 13.42
N HIS A 224 -24.70 -7.19 13.33
CA HIS A 224 -24.92 -8.60 13.68
C HIS A 224 -24.25 -9.60 12.72
N LEU A 225 -23.91 -9.17 11.50
CA LEU A 225 -23.21 -9.98 10.48
C LEU A 225 -21.72 -9.65 10.37
N LEU A 226 -21.26 -8.59 11.04
CA LEU A 226 -19.89 -8.09 10.90
C LEU A 226 -18.83 -9.16 11.17
N HIS A 227 -19.05 -10.04 12.15
CA HIS A 227 -18.12 -11.12 12.48
C HIS A 227 -17.84 -12.08 11.30
N LEU A 228 -18.77 -12.20 10.35
CA LEU A 228 -18.57 -12.96 9.11
C LEU A 228 -17.75 -12.17 8.07
N ALA A 229 -17.87 -10.85 8.07
CA ALA A 229 -17.18 -9.96 7.14
C ALA A 229 -15.81 -9.45 7.65
N MET A 230 -15.37 -9.84 8.85
CA MET A 230 -14.05 -9.51 9.40
C MET A 230 -12.96 -10.51 9.00
N ARG A 231 -13.27 -11.42 8.08
CA ARG A 231 -12.34 -12.38 7.49
C ARG A 231 -12.67 -12.56 6.01
N LYS A 232 -11.67 -12.95 5.24
CA LYS A 232 -11.86 -13.26 3.83
C LYS A 232 -12.66 -14.56 3.65
N SER A 233 -13.51 -14.60 2.63
CA SER A 233 -14.23 -15.81 2.20
C SER A 233 -13.40 -16.62 1.20
N VAL A 234 -13.76 -17.87 0.93
CA VAL A 234 -13.19 -18.65 -0.20
C VAL A 234 -13.95 -18.37 -1.49
N PHE A 235 -13.34 -18.64 -2.64
CA PHE A 235 -13.99 -18.44 -3.94
C PHE A 235 -13.65 -19.59 -4.90
N PRO A 236 -14.63 -20.10 -5.68
CA PRO A 236 -14.42 -21.26 -6.53
C PRO A 236 -13.93 -20.84 -7.92
N TYR A 237 -12.73 -20.25 -8.01
CA TYR A 237 -12.18 -19.67 -9.25
C TYR A 237 -12.32 -20.59 -10.46
N SER A 238 -11.81 -21.82 -10.38
CA SER A 238 -11.81 -22.79 -11.49
C SER A 238 -13.21 -23.27 -11.89
N TYR A 239 -14.23 -23.04 -11.05
CA TYR A 239 -15.63 -23.37 -11.34
C TYR A 239 -16.31 -22.29 -12.19
N ILE A 240 -15.88 -21.03 -12.06
CA ILE A 240 -16.44 -19.89 -12.79
C ILE A 240 -15.91 -19.89 -14.23
N THR A 241 -16.55 -20.69 -15.09
CA THR A 241 -16.14 -20.91 -16.49
C THR A 241 -17.03 -20.22 -17.51
N SER A 242 -18.24 -19.81 -17.12
CA SER A 242 -19.18 -19.07 -17.97
C SER A 242 -20.13 -18.22 -17.12
N GLU A 243 -20.83 -17.27 -17.75
CA GLU A 243 -21.79 -16.41 -17.04
C GLU A 243 -23.01 -17.18 -16.52
N ALA A 244 -23.42 -18.25 -17.20
CA ALA A 244 -24.55 -19.08 -16.78
C ALA A 244 -24.35 -19.71 -15.39
N VAL A 245 -23.09 -19.88 -14.96
CA VAL A 245 -22.73 -20.39 -13.62
C VAL A 245 -23.22 -19.43 -12.52
N PHE A 246 -23.34 -18.13 -12.80
CA PHE A 246 -23.83 -17.16 -11.83
C PHE A 246 -25.33 -17.28 -11.52
N ASP A 247 -26.10 -17.96 -12.39
CA ASP A 247 -27.53 -18.21 -12.18
C ASP A 247 -27.79 -19.46 -11.30
N GLU A 248 -26.74 -20.23 -10.98
CA GLU A 248 -26.86 -21.39 -10.10
C GLU A 248 -27.31 -20.98 -8.70
N THR A 249 -28.28 -21.72 -8.14
CA THR A 249 -28.98 -21.36 -6.90
C THR A 249 -28.40 -22.01 -5.66
N GLU A 250 -27.29 -22.73 -5.78
CA GLU A 250 -26.63 -23.45 -4.70
C GLU A 250 -25.14 -23.14 -4.69
N LEU A 251 -24.53 -23.16 -3.50
CA LEU A 251 -23.09 -23.05 -3.39
C LEU A 251 -22.44 -24.32 -3.96
N PRO A 252 -21.40 -24.21 -4.82
CA PRO A 252 -20.72 -25.37 -5.39
C PRO A 252 -20.17 -26.30 -4.30
N PRO A 253 -19.98 -27.61 -4.58
CA PRO A 253 -19.39 -28.52 -3.61
C PRO A 253 -17.96 -28.11 -3.24
N ILE A 254 -17.49 -28.47 -2.04
CA ILE A 254 -16.14 -28.11 -1.53
C ILE A 254 -14.99 -28.43 -2.51
N GLY A 255 -15.12 -29.48 -3.32
CA GLY A 255 -14.12 -29.84 -4.34
C GLY A 255 -13.94 -28.80 -5.46
N ALA A 256 -14.92 -27.92 -5.66
CA ALA A 256 -14.86 -26.81 -6.61
C ALA A 256 -14.04 -25.61 -6.09
N PHE A 257 -13.68 -25.59 -4.80
CA PHE A 257 -12.93 -24.51 -4.16
C PHE A 257 -11.41 -24.81 -4.07
N PHE A 258 -10.87 -25.57 -5.03
CA PHE A 258 -9.44 -25.87 -5.05
C PHE A 258 -8.61 -24.59 -5.28
N ASN A 259 -7.58 -24.38 -4.47
CA ASN A 259 -6.74 -23.20 -4.60
C ASN A 259 -5.64 -23.44 -5.65
N ASP A 260 -5.78 -22.81 -6.82
CA ASP A 260 -4.82 -22.96 -7.91
C ASP A 260 -3.45 -22.33 -7.64
N LEU A 261 -3.35 -21.37 -6.72
CA LEU A 261 -2.10 -20.69 -6.36
C LEU A 261 -1.27 -21.51 -5.36
N SER A 262 -1.90 -22.05 -4.32
CA SER A 262 -1.22 -22.91 -3.34
C SER A 262 -1.19 -24.39 -3.74
N LYS A 263 -2.01 -24.80 -4.72
CA LYS A 263 -2.22 -26.19 -5.12
C LYS A 263 -2.73 -27.06 -3.97
N GLU A 264 -3.62 -26.51 -3.15
CA GLU A 264 -4.20 -27.16 -1.99
C GLU A 264 -5.74 -27.20 -2.07
N PRO A 265 -6.39 -28.25 -1.53
CA PRO A 265 -7.84 -28.30 -1.40
C PRO A 265 -8.35 -27.25 -0.40
N CYS A 266 -9.60 -26.80 -0.57
CA CYS A 266 -10.26 -25.95 0.42
C CYS A 266 -10.37 -26.68 1.76
N SER A 267 -10.04 -25.98 2.85
CA SER A 267 -10.26 -26.51 4.20
C SER A 267 -11.77 -26.61 4.51
N PRO A 268 -12.21 -27.63 5.28
CA PRO A 268 -13.60 -27.73 5.71
C PRO A 268 -14.09 -26.50 6.48
N GLU A 269 -13.21 -25.86 7.26
CA GLU A 269 -13.53 -24.67 8.05
C GLU A 269 -13.81 -23.46 7.16
N ASN A 270 -13.03 -23.27 6.09
CA ASN A 270 -13.23 -22.18 5.16
C ASN A 270 -14.49 -22.38 4.30
N TYR A 271 -14.76 -23.62 3.89
CA TYR A 271 -15.98 -23.94 3.17
C TYR A 271 -17.23 -23.75 4.05
N LYS A 272 -17.17 -24.20 5.32
CA LYS A 272 -18.25 -23.95 6.28
C LYS A 272 -18.52 -22.46 6.47
N HIS A 273 -17.46 -21.65 6.57
CA HIS A 273 -17.60 -20.20 6.65
C HIS A 273 -18.30 -19.61 5.41
N ALA A 274 -17.97 -20.08 4.20
CA ALA A 274 -18.68 -19.67 2.98
C ALA A 274 -20.18 -20.03 3.02
N GLN A 275 -20.54 -21.21 3.54
CA GLN A 275 -21.94 -21.62 3.72
C GLN A 275 -22.69 -20.75 4.75
N GLU A 276 -22.01 -20.38 5.84
CA GLU A 276 -22.53 -19.46 6.86
C GLU A 276 -22.78 -18.07 6.24
N CYS A 277 -21.84 -17.53 5.47
CA CYS A 277 -22.00 -16.28 4.74
C CYS A 277 -23.18 -16.35 3.75
N TRP A 278 -23.23 -17.39 2.92
CA TRP A 278 -24.32 -17.59 1.95
C TRP A 278 -25.70 -17.50 2.62
N THR A 279 -25.86 -18.20 3.75
CA THR A 279 -27.12 -18.25 4.49
C THR A 279 -27.42 -16.93 5.20
N ALA A 280 -26.43 -16.36 5.90
CA ALA A 280 -26.62 -15.20 6.76
C ALA A 280 -26.89 -13.91 5.98
N PHE A 281 -26.28 -13.76 4.80
CA PHE A 281 -26.55 -12.64 3.89
C PHE A 281 -27.72 -12.90 2.93
N GLY A 282 -28.38 -14.06 3.02
CA GLY A 282 -29.58 -14.38 2.23
C GLY A 282 -29.32 -14.47 0.73
N MET A 283 -28.14 -14.94 0.33
CA MET A 283 -27.74 -15.06 -1.07
C MET A 283 -28.55 -16.17 -1.75
N LYS A 284 -29.00 -15.91 -2.98
CA LYS A 284 -29.86 -16.83 -3.73
C LYS A 284 -29.16 -17.48 -4.89
N THR A 285 -28.19 -16.78 -5.48
CA THR A 285 -27.42 -17.29 -6.62
C THR A 285 -25.92 -17.13 -6.42
N LEU A 286 -25.13 -17.88 -7.19
CA LEU A 286 -23.68 -17.74 -7.18
C LEU A 286 -23.23 -16.35 -7.66
N GLY A 287 -24.04 -15.65 -8.45
CA GLY A 287 -23.88 -14.23 -8.77
C GLY A 287 -24.00 -13.32 -7.54
N ASP A 288 -24.91 -13.60 -6.61
CA ASP A 288 -25.00 -12.86 -5.33
C ASP A 288 -23.74 -13.09 -4.48
N TYR A 289 -23.27 -14.34 -4.43
CA TYR A 289 -22.03 -14.69 -3.75
C TYR A 289 -20.81 -14.01 -4.36
N ASN A 290 -20.72 -13.96 -5.68
CA ASN A 290 -19.65 -13.26 -6.39
C ASN A 290 -19.63 -11.76 -6.09
N ARG A 291 -20.80 -11.09 -6.14
CA ARG A 291 -20.92 -9.66 -5.77
C ARG A 291 -20.52 -9.43 -4.33
N PHE A 292 -20.95 -10.30 -3.41
CA PHE A 292 -20.54 -10.23 -2.02
C PHE A 292 -19.03 -10.42 -1.86
N TYR A 293 -18.45 -11.40 -2.55
CA TYR A 293 -17.04 -11.73 -2.48
C TYR A 293 -16.14 -10.56 -2.89
N VAL A 294 -16.34 -10.03 -4.11
CA VAL A 294 -15.52 -8.92 -4.63
C VAL A 294 -15.71 -7.64 -3.82
N MET A 295 -16.92 -7.43 -3.29
CA MET A 295 -17.20 -6.32 -2.37
C MET A 295 -16.44 -6.48 -1.06
N LEU A 296 -16.50 -7.67 -0.45
CA LEU A 296 -15.85 -7.96 0.83
C LEU A 296 -14.33 -7.79 0.71
N ASP A 297 -13.72 -8.34 -0.33
CA ASP A 297 -12.27 -8.21 -0.56
C ASP A 297 -11.84 -6.75 -0.71
N THR A 298 -12.61 -5.95 -1.45
CA THR A 298 -12.35 -4.51 -1.62
C THR A 298 -12.50 -3.73 -0.31
N LEU A 299 -13.52 -4.04 0.50
CA LEU A 299 -13.73 -3.43 1.81
C LEU A 299 -12.62 -3.79 2.79
N LEU A 300 -12.25 -5.07 2.87
CA LEU A 300 -11.16 -5.55 3.69
C LEU A 300 -9.83 -4.91 3.31
N LEU A 301 -9.53 -4.78 2.02
CA LEU A 301 -8.35 -4.06 1.54
C LEU A 301 -8.37 -2.59 2.00
N SER A 302 -9.53 -1.94 1.92
CA SER A 302 -9.67 -0.55 2.33
C SER A 302 -9.45 -0.36 3.84
N ASP A 303 -9.89 -1.31 4.66
CA ASP A 303 -9.68 -1.32 6.12
C ASP A 303 -8.21 -1.57 6.47
N VAL A 304 -7.57 -2.56 5.85
CA VAL A 304 -6.14 -2.85 6.01
C VAL A 304 -5.28 -1.61 5.70
N ILE A 305 -5.52 -0.98 4.54
CA ILE A 305 -4.75 0.20 4.14
C ILE A 305 -5.07 1.41 5.02
N SER A 306 -6.32 1.58 5.46
CA SER A 306 -6.69 2.66 6.38
C SER A 306 -6.01 2.51 7.75
N ALA A 307 -5.96 1.28 8.29
CA ALA A 307 -5.25 0.98 9.52
C ALA A 307 -3.74 1.22 9.39
N PHE A 308 -3.15 0.83 8.25
CA PHE A 308 -1.75 1.10 7.95
C PHE A 308 -1.47 2.60 7.86
N ARG A 309 -2.28 3.37 7.12
CA ARG A 309 -2.15 4.83 7.00
C ARG A 309 -2.20 5.52 8.36
N LYS A 310 -3.19 5.16 9.19
CA LYS A 310 -3.33 5.70 10.55
C LYS A 310 -2.09 5.39 11.40
N THR A 311 -1.63 4.15 11.39
CA THR A 311 -0.44 3.73 12.15
C THR A 311 0.82 4.44 11.66
N ALA A 312 1.01 4.52 10.35
CA ALA A 312 2.13 5.20 9.71
C ALA A 312 2.17 6.69 10.06
N GLN A 313 1.02 7.38 9.97
CA GLN A 313 0.90 8.79 10.31
C GLN A 313 1.19 9.05 11.80
N LEU A 314 0.67 8.21 12.70
CA LEU A 314 0.96 8.31 14.13
C LEU A 314 2.43 8.03 14.46
N SER A 315 3.07 7.10 13.76
CA SER A 315 4.45 6.67 14.06
C SER A 315 5.51 7.58 13.43
N HIS A 316 5.26 8.08 12.22
CA HIS A 316 6.27 8.76 11.40
C HIS A 316 5.87 10.17 10.95
N GLY A 317 4.61 10.57 11.13
CA GLY A 317 4.09 11.87 10.70
C GLY A 317 3.85 12.00 9.19
N LEU A 318 4.06 10.94 8.41
CA LEU A 318 3.85 10.91 6.96
C LEU A 318 2.71 9.95 6.60
N ASP A 319 1.85 10.35 5.67
CA ASP A 319 0.81 9.47 5.13
C ASP A 319 1.38 8.61 3.98
N PRO A 320 1.38 7.28 4.10
CA PRO A 320 1.91 6.39 3.07
C PRO A 320 1.12 6.46 1.75
N ALA A 321 -0.09 7.03 1.73
CA ALA A 321 -0.90 7.18 0.52
C ALA A 321 -0.29 8.11 -0.55
N HIS A 322 0.69 8.94 -0.18
CA HIS A 322 1.44 9.77 -1.11
C HIS A 322 2.53 9.02 -1.89
N PHE A 323 2.80 7.78 -1.50
CA PHE A 323 3.88 6.97 -2.05
C PHE A 323 3.36 5.76 -2.83
N ILE A 324 4.16 5.28 -3.79
CA ILE A 324 3.81 4.15 -4.66
C ILE A 324 4.31 2.80 -4.12
N SER A 325 5.18 2.83 -3.11
CA SER A 325 5.72 1.64 -2.47
C SER A 325 6.14 1.92 -1.03
N ASN A 326 6.24 0.87 -0.22
CA ASN A 326 6.75 0.97 1.14
C ASN A 326 8.22 1.44 1.15
N ALA A 327 9.04 0.98 0.20
CA ALA A 327 10.44 1.39 0.10
C ALA A 327 10.57 2.91 -0.10
N SER A 328 9.78 3.49 -1.02
CA SER A 328 9.73 4.94 -1.20
C SER A 328 9.23 5.65 0.06
N TYR A 329 8.19 5.13 0.71
CA TYR A 329 7.68 5.70 1.96
C TYR A 329 8.77 5.71 3.06
N THR A 330 9.43 4.57 3.31
CA THR A 330 10.46 4.45 4.34
C THR A 330 11.67 5.35 4.09
N TRP A 331 12.04 5.55 2.82
CA TRP A 331 13.10 6.48 2.44
C TRP A 331 12.75 7.93 2.83
N PHE A 332 11.52 8.35 2.54
CA PHE A 332 11.06 9.68 2.93
C PHE A 332 10.88 9.81 4.44
N CYS A 333 10.47 8.77 5.17
CA CYS A 333 10.49 8.78 6.64
C CYS A 333 11.90 9.00 7.17
N MET A 334 12.90 8.31 6.62
CA MET A 334 14.30 8.50 7.00
C MET A 334 14.74 9.96 6.80
N LEU A 335 14.43 10.57 5.66
CA LEU A 335 14.74 11.98 5.40
C LEU A 335 13.99 12.93 6.33
N TRP A 336 12.70 12.66 6.57
CA TRP A 336 11.87 13.44 7.46
C TRP A 336 12.41 13.46 8.89
N HIS A 337 12.79 12.29 9.42
CA HIS A 337 13.32 12.18 10.78
C HIS A 337 14.77 12.67 10.91
N SER A 338 15.62 12.42 9.91
CA SER A 338 17.03 12.83 9.94
C SER A 338 17.23 14.32 9.65
N ARG A 339 16.24 14.97 9.01
CA ARG A 339 16.29 16.36 8.52
C ARG A 339 17.46 16.64 7.57
N GLN A 340 18.07 15.58 7.02
CA GLN A 340 19.19 15.69 6.08
C GLN A 340 18.70 16.20 4.73
N LYS A 341 19.51 17.08 4.12
CA LYS A 341 19.32 17.50 2.73
C LYS A 341 20.25 16.69 1.86
N ILE A 342 19.69 15.96 0.91
CA ILE A 342 20.47 15.28 -0.12
C ILE A 342 20.86 16.31 -1.17
N GLU A 343 22.15 16.41 -1.46
CA GLU A 343 22.66 17.25 -2.54
C GLU A 343 22.60 16.48 -3.87
N LEU A 344 22.31 17.21 -4.95
CA LEU A 344 22.35 16.66 -6.30
C LEU A 344 23.80 16.31 -6.67
N LEU A 345 24.00 15.18 -7.35
CA LEU A 345 25.30 14.84 -7.92
C LEU A 345 25.58 15.82 -9.07
N THR A 346 26.47 16.77 -8.84
CA THR A 346 26.86 17.77 -9.85
C THR A 346 28.07 17.34 -10.67
N ASP A 347 28.76 16.28 -10.24
CA ASP A 347 29.99 15.79 -10.85
C ASP A 347 29.81 14.36 -11.37
N ILE A 348 30.28 14.12 -12.60
CA ILE A 348 30.26 12.82 -13.26
C ILE A 348 31.09 11.77 -12.50
N ASP A 349 32.15 12.19 -11.78
CA ASP A 349 32.98 11.27 -11.00
C ASP A 349 32.24 10.76 -9.75
N GLN A 350 31.40 11.60 -9.13
CA GLN A 350 30.49 11.17 -8.07
C GLN A 350 29.50 10.11 -8.59
N TYR A 351 28.97 10.32 -9.80
CA TYR A 351 28.09 9.35 -10.47
C TYR A 351 28.80 8.02 -10.72
N TYR A 352 30.00 8.02 -11.30
CA TYR A 352 30.75 6.79 -11.58
C TYR A 352 31.17 6.05 -10.31
N THR A 353 31.58 6.79 -9.27
CA THR A 353 31.91 6.24 -7.96
C THR A 353 30.69 5.49 -7.39
N PHE A 354 29.52 6.13 -7.42
CA PHE A 354 28.27 5.53 -6.97
C PHE A 354 27.87 4.29 -7.78
N LYS A 355 27.91 4.39 -9.11
CA LYS A 355 27.60 3.28 -10.02
C LYS A 355 28.50 2.07 -9.79
N ASN A 356 29.78 2.28 -9.48
CA ASN A 356 30.72 1.18 -9.25
C ASN A 356 30.56 0.56 -7.86
N LEU A 357 30.26 1.33 -6.82
CA LEU A 357 29.95 0.79 -5.48
C LEU A 357 28.69 -0.08 -5.49
N SER A 358 27.66 0.30 -6.27
CA SER A 358 26.43 -0.49 -6.40
C SER A 358 26.66 -1.91 -6.98
N LYS A 359 27.76 -2.13 -7.71
CA LYS A 359 28.14 -3.44 -8.27
C LYS A 359 28.86 -4.35 -7.26
N ILE A 360 29.33 -3.80 -6.14
CA ILE A 360 30.05 -4.53 -5.08
C ILE A 360 29.06 -5.09 -4.04
N HIS A 361 27.77 -4.76 -4.16
CA HIS A 361 26.73 -5.21 -3.24
C HIS A 361 26.47 -6.73 -3.35
N THR A 362 26.89 -7.50 -2.34
CA THR A 362 26.43 -8.88 -2.13
C THR A 362 25.25 -8.86 -1.15
N CYS A 363 24.08 -9.32 -1.56
CA CYS A 363 22.91 -9.42 -0.69
C CYS A 363 22.89 -10.76 0.04
N GLY A 364 22.67 -10.73 1.37
CA GLY A 364 22.31 -11.87 2.22
C GLY A 364 23.14 -13.16 2.04
N LEU A 365 24.07 -13.42 2.96
CA LEU A 365 24.84 -14.67 2.96
C LEU A 365 23.91 -15.89 3.14
N ARG A 366 23.82 -16.74 2.10
CA ARG A 366 23.19 -18.06 2.18
C ARG A 366 24.23 -19.11 1.85
N ASN A 367 24.74 -19.78 2.88
CA ASN A 367 25.64 -20.91 2.73
C ASN A 367 24.94 -22.17 3.26
N VAL A 368 24.96 -23.22 2.44
CA VAL A 368 24.64 -24.58 2.88
C VAL A 368 25.98 -25.28 3.02
N ASP A 369 26.25 -25.86 4.19
CA ASP A 369 27.48 -26.64 4.40
C ASP A 369 27.40 -27.92 3.56
N ASP A 370 28.41 -28.14 2.70
CA ASP A 370 28.50 -29.29 1.79
C ASP A 370 28.34 -30.63 2.53
N ARG A 371 28.66 -30.70 3.83
CA ARG A 371 28.47 -31.90 4.67
C ARG A 371 27.00 -32.33 4.80
N TYR A 372 26.05 -31.41 4.61
CA TYR A 372 24.61 -31.65 4.70
C TYR A 372 23.90 -31.52 3.34
N GLY A 373 24.64 -31.26 2.26
CA GLY A 373 24.12 -31.22 0.91
C GLY A 373 23.96 -32.63 0.33
N GLN A 374 22.73 -33.09 0.09
CA GLN A 374 22.50 -34.27 -0.76
C GLN A 374 22.50 -33.86 -2.23
N THR A 375 23.44 -34.39 -3.00
CA THR A 375 23.42 -34.32 -4.46
C THR A 375 22.58 -35.46 -5.03
N LEU A 376 21.38 -35.15 -5.53
CA LEU A 376 20.65 -36.07 -6.42
C LEU A 376 21.29 -35.98 -7.81
N SER A 377 21.97 -37.04 -8.22
CA SER A 377 22.54 -37.15 -9.56
C SER A 377 21.43 -37.39 -10.60
N GLY A 378 21.37 -36.50 -11.60
CA GLY A 378 20.60 -36.71 -12.83
C GLY A 378 19.37 -35.80 -12.98
N PHE A 379 19.59 -34.62 -13.57
CA PHE A 379 18.61 -33.69 -14.14
C PHE A 379 17.52 -33.09 -13.21
N VAL A 380 17.56 -31.74 -13.15
CA VAL A 380 16.60 -30.79 -12.56
C VAL A 380 16.76 -30.53 -11.05
N SER A 381 17.14 -29.30 -10.74
CA SER A 381 17.33 -28.75 -9.40
C SER A 381 16.01 -28.53 -8.67
N GLN A 382 15.56 -29.54 -7.93
CA GLN A 382 14.69 -29.39 -6.77
C GLN A 382 15.42 -29.95 -5.55
N ILE A 383 15.78 -29.07 -4.61
CA ILE A 383 16.30 -29.48 -3.29
C ILE A 383 15.08 -29.87 -2.45
N SER A 384 14.79 -31.16 -2.35
CA SER A 384 13.92 -31.70 -1.30
C SER A 384 14.77 -31.99 -0.07
N ILE A 385 14.59 -31.21 1.00
CA ILE A 385 15.19 -31.46 2.30
C ILE A 385 14.32 -32.47 3.05
N ASN A 386 14.58 -33.76 2.88
CA ASN A 386 14.10 -34.78 3.81
C ASN A 386 15.15 -34.98 4.92
N CYS A 387 15.13 -34.11 5.93
CA CYS A 387 15.94 -34.30 7.13
C CYS A 387 15.13 -35.08 8.18
N LEU A 388 15.41 -36.38 8.30
CA LEU A 388 15.26 -37.10 9.55
C LEU A 388 16.37 -36.61 10.49
N GLU A 389 16.17 -35.46 11.15
CA GLU A 389 17.15 -34.93 12.11
C GLU A 389 16.55 -34.70 13.51
N LYS A 390 17.36 -35.06 14.52
CA LYS A 390 17.16 -34.84 15.96
C LYS A 390 16.92 -33.34 16.26
N PRO A 391 16.30 -32.98 17.40
CA PRO A 391 15.93 -31.59 17.68
C PRO A 391 17.14 -30.66 17.64
N GLN A 392 17.15 -29.74 16.67
CA GLN A 392 18.16 -28.71 16.52
C GLN A 392 17.64 -27.35 16.99
N ASN A 393 18.51 -26.58 17.65
CA ASN A 393 18.27 -25.18 18.01
C ASN A 393 18.57 -24.28 16.80
N SER A 394 17.56 -23.54 16.35
CA SER A 394 17.75 -22.44 15.38
C SER A 394 17.96 -21.14 16.14
N THR A 395 18.92 -20.34 15.70
CA THR A 395 19.13 -18.98 16.19
C THR A 395 18.89 -18.01 15.04
N SER A 396 18.15 -16.94 15.31
CA SER A 396 17.87 -15.86 14.35
C SER A 396 18.18 -14.52 15.00
N VAL A 397 18.87 -13.64 14.29
CA VAL A 397 19.09 -12.27 14.74
C VAL A 397 17.82 -11.46 14.49
N SER A 398 17.22 -10.90 15.55
CA SER A 398 16.05 -10.03 15.43
C SER A 398 16.42 -8.73 14.73
N GLY A 399 15.76 -8.42 13.61
CA GLY A 399 15.97 -7.17 12.89
C GLY A 399 17.38 -7.02 12.32
N SER A 400 17.98 -8.08 11.78
CA SER A 400 19.38 -8.08 11.29
C SER A 400 19.77 -6.89 10.40
N GLY A 401 18.86 -6.40 9.55
CA GLY A 401 19.09 -5.17 8.76
C GLY A 401 19.00 -3.88 9.57
N GLY A 402 18.12 -3.82 10.58
CA GLY A 402 18.01 -2.69 11.51
C GLY A 402 19.15 -2.66 12.54
N GLY A 403 19.53 -3.81 13.08
CA GLY A 403 20.66 -3.96 14.01
C GLY A 403 21.99 -3.53 13.37
N GLY A 404 22.22 -3.91 12.12
CA GLY A 404 23.41 -3.49 11.37
C GLY A 404 23.44 -2.01 10.99
N THR A 405 22.31 -1.29 11.05
CA THR A 405 22.25 0.17 10.82
C THR A 405 22.24 0.98 12.12
N SER A 406 21.98 0.34 13.27
CA SER A 406 22.12 0.94 14.60
C SER A 406 23.52 0.84 15.20
N ASP A 407 24.31 -0.13 14.74
CA ASP A 407 25.71 -0.31 15.12
C ASP A 407 26.64 0.41 14.13
N VAL A 408 27.72 1.01 14.66
CA VAL A 408 28.73 1.86 14.00
C VAL A 408 28.66 1.84 12.46
N LEU A 409 27.91 2.78 11.91
CA LEU A 409 28.07 3.22 10.52
C LEU A 409 29.16 4.30 10.50
N PRO A 410 30.04 4.34 9.48
CA PRO A 410 31.05 5.39 9.40
C PRO A 410 30.38 6.77 9.44
N GLU A 411 30.97 7.72 10.17
CA GLU A 411 30.38 9.05 10.33
C GLU A 411 30.29 9.78 8.97
N PRO A 412 29.38 10.76 8.81
CA PRO A 412 29.17 11.48 7.54
C PRO A 412 30.42 12.15 6.93
N ARG A 413 31.48 12.35 7.71
CA ARG A 413 32.78 12.86 7.20
C ARG A 413 33.63 11.78 6.52
N GLU A 414 33.38 10.50 6.81
CA GLU A 414 34.02 9.35 6.15
C GLU A 414 33.13 8.76 5.03
N ILE A 415 31.82 9.07 5.02
CA ILE A 415 30.87 8.75 3.95
C ILE A 415 30.40 10.02 3.23
N GLN A 416 31.34 10.84 2.76
CA GLN A 416 30.99 11.89 1.80
C GLN A 416 30.76 11.26 0.43
N GLY A 417 29.48 11.10 0.07
CA GLY A 417 29.07 10.88 -1.32
C GLY A 417 28.30 9.59 -1.54
N ILE A 418 27.07 9.48 -1.03
CA ILE A 418 26.18 8.40 -1.43
C ILE A 418 24.73 8.92 -1.49
N TYR A 419 24.11 8.75 -2.67
CA TYR A 419 22.68 8.51 -2.97
C TYR A 419 21.98 9.40 -4.04
N LEU A 420 21.92 8.81 -5.24
CA LEU A 420 20.80 8.59 -6.19
C LEU A 420 20.09 9.74 -6.93
N GLU A 421 20.26 9.70 -8.26
CA GLU A 421 19.37 10.28 -9.28
C GLU A 421 18.16 9.35 -9.54
N PHE A 422 16.96 9.92 -9.55
CA PHE A 422 15.90 9.56 -10.51
C PHE A 422 14.80 10.63 -10.48
N TYR A 423 15.07 11.83 -11.01
CA TYR A 423 14.05 12.79 -11.44
C TYR A 423 14.71 13.84 -12.36
N GLN A 424 14.78 13.55 -13.65
CA GLN A 424 14.96 14.55 -14.70
C GLN A 424 13.75 14.48 -15.63
N GLU A 425 12.76 15.31 -15.31
CA GLU A 425 11.96 16.08 -16.26
C GLU A 425 11.13 17.04 -15.41
N LEU A 426 11.15 18.33 -15.76
CA LEU A 426 10.62 19.50 -15.03
C LEU A 426 11.63 20.21 -14.12
N ASN A 427 12.49 21.04 -14.71
CA ASN A 427 12.54 22.47 -14.38
C ASN A 427 13.54 23.21 -15.28
N ASP A 428 13.05 23.63 -16.45
CA ASP A 428 13.56 24.86 -17.06
C ASP A 428 13.00 26.04 -16.25
N SER A 429 13.85 26.66 -15.43
CA SER A 429 13.97 28.13 -15.31
C SER A 429 14.82 28.53 -14.09
N ASN A 430 16.05 28.96 -14.38
CA ASN A 430 16.83 29.99 -13.70
C ASN A 430 16.66 30.19 -12.18
N PHE A 431 17.62 29.71 -11.38
CA PHE A 431 17.94 30.36 -10.10
C PHE A 431 19.42 30.27 -9.75
N THR A 432 20.07 31.43 -9.57
CA THR A 432 21.43 31.62 -9.06
C THR A 432 21.51 31.39 -7.54
N PRO A 433 22.61 30.84 -6.99
CA PRO A 433 22.68 30.45 -5.59
C PRO A 433 22.93 31.64 -4.65
N ALA A 434 22.16 31.72 -3.56
CA ALA A 434 22.43 32.63 -2.43
C ALA A 434 23.11 31.88 -1.27
N LYS A 435 24.02 32.60 -0.61
CA LYS A 435 25.07 32.19 0.35
C LYS A 435 24.62 31.36 1.56
N GLU A 436 25.54 30.52 2.03
CA GLU A 436 25.50 29.70 3.25
C GLU A 436 25.12 30.47 4.52
N VAL A 437 24.28 29.85 5.37
CA VAL A 437 24.11 30.20 6.79
C VAL A 437 24.30 28.92 7.61
N LYS A 438 25.28 28.93 8.52
CA LYS A 438 25.58 27.82 9.45
C LYS A 438 24.72 27.93 10.72
N PHE A 439 24.25 26.78 11.22
CA PHE A 439 23.60 26.66 12.54
C PHE A 439 24.23 25.51 13.37
N PRO A 440 24.10 25.54 14.71
CA PRO A 440 24.94 24.79 15.63
C PRO A 440 24.47 23.34 15.84
N GLU A 441 25.46 22.46 16.00
CA GLU A 441 25.31 21.05 16.39
C GLU A 441 25.01 20.93 17.88
N ASP A 442 23.85 20.33 18.20
CA ASP A 442 23.63 19.34 19.27
C ASP A 442 22.23 19.45 19.86
N ARG A 443 21.45 18.36 19.76
CA ARG A 443 20.47 17.88 20.76
C ARG A 443 19.86 16.55 20.31
N ARG A 444 20.17 15.46 21.03
CA ARG A 444 19.44 14.19 20.96
C ARG A 444 18.20 14.28 21.86
N TYR A 445 17.04 13.84 21.37
CA TYR A 445 15.82 13.70 22.16
C TYR A 445 15.39 12.24 22.26
N LYS A 446 14.95 11.84 23.46
CA LYS A 446 14.35 10.55 23.78
C LYS A 446 12.83 10.70 23.64
N VAL A 447 12.19 9.83 22.85
CA VAL A 447 10.73 9.79 22.70
C VAL A 447 10.20 8.63 23.53
N ASP A 448 9.44 8.92 24.58
CA ASP A 448 8.65 7.92 25.29
C ASP A 448 7.30 7.77 24.58
N PHE A 449 6.98 6.53 24.18
CA PHE A 449 5.69 6.16 23.61
C PHE A 449 4.79 5.66 24.75
N GLU A 450 3.58 6.22 24.85
CA GLU A 450 2.52 5.72 25.74
C GLU A 450 2.14 4.26 25.40
N ASP A 451 1.70 3.51 26.41
CA ASP A 451 1.54 2.05 26.35
C ASP A 451 0.51 1.57 25.30
N GLU A 452 -0.47 2.39 24.95
CA GLU A 452 -1.45 2.11 23.88
C GLU A 452 -0.82 2.18 22.48
N VAL A 453 0.11 3.12 22.25
CA VAL A 453 0.84 3.27 20.99
C VAL A 453 1.84 2.11 20.80
N ARG A 454 2.49 1.68 21.88
CA ARG A 454 3.33 0.46 21.86
C ARG A 454 2.53 -0.78 21.48
N ALA A 455 1.30 -0.93 22.00
CA ALA A 455 0.46 -2.09 21.68
C ALA A 455 0.08 -2.15 20.20
N ILE A 456 -0.23 -1.00 19.57
CA ILE A 456 -0.61 -0.93 18.15
C ILE A 456 0.62 -1.13 17.24
N VAL A 457 1.75 -0.50 17.56
CA VAL A 457 3.02 -0.65 16.82
C VAL A 457 3.51 -2.11 16.88
N VAL A 458 3.44 -2.76 18.04
CA VAL A 458 3.83 -4.18 18.20
C VAL A 458 2.85 -5.14 17.52
N LYS A 459 1.57 -4.78 17.36
CA LYS A 459 0.61 -5.65 16.66
C LYS A 459 0.67 -5.53 15.14
N LEU A 460 0.93 -4.34 14.59
CA LEU A 460 0.89 -4.12 13.14
C LEU A 460 2.25 -4.19 12.46
N LEU A 461 3.32 -3.66 13.08
CA LEU A 461 4.65 -3.61 12.46
C LEU A 461 5.53 -4.81 12.80
N PHE A 462 5.31 -5.48 13.93
CA PHE A 462 6.16 -6.60 14.37
C PHE A 462 5.91 -7.91 13.62
N PRO A 463 4.66 -8.26 13.22
CA PRO A 463 4.42 -9.39 12.31
C PRO A 463 5.03 -9.15 10.91
N MET A 464 5.10 -7.89 10.45
CA MET A 464 5.77 -7.55 9.17
C MET A 464 7.27 -7.86 9.16
N LEU A 465 7.90 -7.97 10.33
CA LEU A 465 9.32 -8.33 10.49
C LEU A 465 9.56 -9.83 10.75
N ARG A 466 8.50 -10.65 10.89
CA ARG A 466 8.62 -12.09 11.17
C ARG A 466 7.93 -12.95 10.12
N SER A 467 8.66 -13.31 9.07
CA SER A 467 8.38 -14.51 8.29
C SER A 467 9.11 -15.72 8.90
N SER A 468 8.67 -16.18 10.08
CA SER A 468 8.99 -17.54 10.54
C SER A 468 8.10 -17.95 11.73
N ASN A 469 7.30 -18.99 11.50
CA ASN A 469 6.40 -19.62 12.46
C ASN A 469 7.11 -20.04 13.75
N ARG A 470 6.59 -19.63 14.92
CA ARG A 470 6.55 -20.44 16.16
C ARG A 470 5.63 -19.82 17.22
N LYS A 471 4.80 -20.67 17.83
CA LYS A 471 3.98 -20.39 19.03
C LYS A 471 4.89 -19.94 20.19
N ILE A 472 4.48 -18.90 20.91
CA ILE A 472 5.18 -18.43 22.13
C ILE A 472 4.34 -18.84 23.35
N GLU A 473 4.91 -19.67 24.21
CA GLU A 473 4.46 -19.85 25.60
C GLU A 473 4.88 -18.62 26.43
N GLU A 474 3.97 -18.14 27.28
CA GLU A 474 4.17 -16.98 28.14
C GLU A 474 5.24 -17.24 29.22
N THR A 475 6.38 -16.57 29.11
CA THR A 475 7.34 -16.47 30.23
C THR A 475 7.22 -15.09 30.88
N LYS A 476 6.63 -15.06 32.09
CA LYS A 476 6.56 -13.87 32.95
C LYS A 476 7.96 -13.40 33.33
N VAL A 477 8.33 -12.18 32.92
CA VAL A 477 9.55 -11.50 33.38
C VAL A 477 9.16 -10.48 34.46
N LYS A 478 9.71 -10.66 35.68
CA LYS A 478 9.60 -9.70 36.79
C LYS A 478 10.47 -8.48 36.50
N LEU A 479 9.89 -7.28 36.63
CA LEU A 479 10.58 -6.00 36.58
C LEU A 479 11.08 -5.63 37.99
N GLU A 480 12.36 -5.28 38.13
CA GLU A 480 12.87 -4.57 39.31
C GLU A 480 12.97 -3.06 39.02
N PRO A 481 12.69 -2.19 40.02
CA PRO A 481 12.63 -0.75 39.82
C PRO A 481 14.02 -0.11 39.78
N LEU A 482 14.25 0.72 38.75
CA LEU A 482 15.40 1.63 38.67
C LEU A 482 15.32 2.69 39.78
N LYS A 483 16.38 2.79 40.58
CA LYS A 483 16.58 3.87 41.55
C LYS A 483 16.81 5.20 40.82
N ILE A 484 16.10 6.21 41.32
CA ILE A 484 15.99 7.60 40.86
C ILE A 484 17.36 8.27 40.67
#